data_AF-A0A7K2P451-F1
#
_entry.id   AF-A0A7K2P451-F1
#
_cell.length_a   1.000
_cell.length_b   1.000
_cell.length_c   1.000
_cell.angle_alpha   90.00
_cell.angle_beta   90.00
_cell.angle_gamma   90.00
#
_symmetry.space_group_name_H-M   'P 1'
#
loop_
_entity.id
_entity.type
_entity.pdbx_description
1 polymer ?
#
loop_
_entity_poly.entity_id
_entity_poly.type
_entity_poly.pdbx_seq_one_letter_code
_entity_poly.pdbx_strand_id
1 'polypeptide(L)'
;LGRVPEGDFAHADPDTARAALAPLAAALGTDVDTAAARLLDAGTDQVKSVVDDLVREYRLDTDTAVLVGGGGGAASVTPHLAARTDMTGRIAQHNEVISPIGVALALVREQVERIVPGATQEQILAVRAEAERAVVEQGAAADGVEVEVTVDPQTNVVRAIATGATELRTQDRAHRADDAERLRLAATSLKTDPSKVHVLAGTPAHTVYGTEVHRRFRPVRHPVRVVDADGVVRHHAPDARVEATTVGAAPEV
;
A
#
# COMPACT_ATOMS: atom_id res chain seq x y z
N LEU A 1 4.72 -25.39 12.42
CA LEU A 1 3.58 -24.80 11.66
C LEU A 1 3.88 -24.42 10.20
N GLY A 2 5.14 -24.19 9.79
CA GLY A 2 5.48 -23.99 8.36
C GLY A 2 4.96 -22.70 7.73
N ARG A 3 4.79 -21.63 8.53
CA ARG A 3 4.22 -20.35 8.06
C ARG A 3 5.25 -19.35 7.56
N VAL A 4 6.49 -19.46 8.03
CA VAL A 4 7.61 -18.59 7.64
C VAL A 4 8.20 -19.12 6.33
N PRO A 5 8.30 -18.31 5.26
CA PRO A 5 8.88 -18.74 3.98
C PRO A 5 10.35 -19.14 4.10
N GLU A 6 10.77 -20.05 3.23
CA GLU A 6 12.19 -20.38 3.07
C GLU A 6 12.98 -19.15 2.59
N GLY A 7 14.12 -18.88 3.24
CA GLY A 7 14.96 -17.71 2.93
C GLY A 7 14.54 -16.41 3.63
N ASP A 8 13.44 -16.38 4.36
CA ASP A 8 13.08 -15.24 5.20
C ASP A 8 14.04 -15.10 6.38
N PHE A 9 14.30 -13.86 6.84
CA PHE A 9 15.17 -13.60 7.99
C PHE A 9 14.68 -14.31 9.26
N ALA A 10 13.37 -14.47 9.43
CA ALA A 10 12.78 -15.16 10.57
C ALA A 10 12.77 -16.69 10.42
N HIS A 11 13.24 -17.23 9.29
CA HIS A 11 13.25 -18.67 9.04
C HIS A 11 14.25 -19.36 9.97
N ALA A 12 13.78 -20.41 10.65
CA ALA A 12 14.59 -21.21 11.55
C ALA A 12 14.43 -22.70 11.21
N ASP A 13 15.43 -23.49 11.57
CA ASP A 13 15.34 -24.94 11.54
C ASP A 13 14.10 -25.43 12.34
N PRO A 14 13.20 -26.24 11.73
CA PRO A 14 11.97 -26.66 12.39
C PRO A 14 12.17 -27.41 13.70
N ASP A 15 13.24 -28.20 13.82
CA ASP A 15 13.50 -28.98 15.03
C ASP A 15 13.99 -28.10 16.17
N THR A 16 14.81 -27.10 15.84
CA THR A 16 15.20 -26.03 16.75
C THR A 16 13.99 -25.24 17.26
N ALA A 17 13.07 -24.85 16.38
CA ALA A 17 11.84 -24.15 16.76
C ALA A 17 10.94 -25.02 17.67
N ARG A 18 10.83 -26.32 17.38
CA ARG A 18 10.08 -27.27 18.22
C ARG A 18 10.71 -27.44 19.60
N ALA A 19 12.04 -27.57 19.66
CA ALA A 19 12.77 -27.66 20.92
C ALA A 19 12.57 -26.40 21.78
N ALA A 20 12.59 -25.22 21.17
CA ALA A 20 12.36 -23.95 21.86
C ALA A 20 10.91 -23.82 22.43
N LEU A 21 9.92 -24.40 21.75
CA LEU A 21 8.52 -24.38 22.16
C LEU A 21 8.11 -25.52 23.10
N ALA A 22 8.92 -26.58 23.23
CA ALA A 22 8.61 -27.73 24.07
C ALA A 22 8.32 -27.39 25.54
N PRO A 23 9.06 -26.47 26.21
CA PRO A 23 8.75 -26.08 27.58
C PRO A 23 7.37 -25.42 27.72
N LEU A 24 7.00 -24.58 26.74
CA LEU A 24 5.67 -23.95 26.70
C LEU A 24 4.58 -25.00 26.52
N ALA A 25 4.79 -25.96 25.61
CA ALA A 25 3.84 -27.05 25.37
C ALA A 25 3.61 -27.90 26.63
N ALA A 26 4.69 -28.24 27.34
CA ALA A 26 4.62 -28.96 28.61
C ALA A 26 3.86 -28.16 29.67
N ALA A 27 4.13 -26.86 29.81
CA ALA A 27 3.42 -25.99 30.76
C ALA A 27 1.92 -25.85 30.44
N LEU A 28 1.55 -25.91 29.16
CA LEU A 28 0.17 -25.84 28.69
C LEU A 28 -0.54 -27.21 28.66
N GLY A 29 0.17 -28.31 28.93
CA GLY A 29 -0.37 -29.67 28.86
C GLY A 29 -0.85 -30.07 27.46
N THR A 30 -0.13 -29.63 26.41
CA THR A 30 -0.50 -29.86 25.01
C THR A 30 0.72 -30.20 24.15
N ASP A 31 0.52 -30.56 22.88
CA ASP A 31 1.62 -30.80 21.95
C ASP A 31 2.26 -29.49 21.45
N VAL A 32 3.46 -29.60 20.89
CA VAL A 32 4.26 -28.43 20.47
C VAL A 32 3.57 -27.62 19.38
N ASP A 33 2.92 -28.25 18.41
CA ASP A 33 2.27 -27.55 17.31
C ASP A 33 1.01 -26.80 17.81
N THR A 34 0.23 -27.41 18.71
CA THR A 34 -0.89 -26.73 19.38
C THR A 34 -0.42 -25.56 20.24
N ALA A 35 0.67 -25.72 21.00
CA ALA A 35 1.25 -24.64 21.78
C ALA A 35 1.73 -23.47 20.90
N ALA A 36 2.38 -23.79 19.77
CA ALA A 36 2.79 -22.80 18.77
C ALA A 36 1.60 -22.03 18.19
N ALA A 37 0.51 -22.73 17.88
CA ALA A 37 -0.71 -22.11 17.35
C ALA A 37 -1.31 -21.15 18.38
N ARG A 38 -1.46 -21.58 19.63
CA ARG A 38 -2.00 -20.74 20.72
C ARG A 38 -1.13 -19.51 21.01
N LEU A 39 0.20 -19.67 20.94
CA LEU A 39 1.13 -18.55 21.10
C LEU A 39 0.91 -17.50 20.01
N LEU A 40 0.78 -17.94 18.75
CA LEU A 40 0.52 -17.03 17.65
C LEU A 40 -0.90 -16.46 17.68
N ASP A 41 -1.92 -17.23 18.10
CA ASP A 41 -3.28 -16.72 18.29
C ASP A 41 -3.24 -15.54 19.27
N ALA A 42 -2.67 -15.75 20.46
CA ALA A 42 -2.54 -14.71 21.49
C ALA A 42 -1.69 -13.52 21.01
N GLY A 43 -0.58 -13.78 20.31
CA GLY A 43 0.30 -12.73 19.77
C GLY A 43 -0.35 -11.91 18.64
N THR A 44 -1.33 -12.47 17.93
CA THR A 44 -2.02 -11.81 16.82
C THR A 44 -3.36 -11.20 17.19
N ASP A 45 -3.92 -11.48 18.38
CA ASP A 45 -5.22 -10.95 18.80
C ASP A 45 -5.27 -9.42 18.84
N GLN A 46 -4.22 -8.76 19.35
CA GLN A 46 -4.15 -7.29 19.34
C GLN A 46 -4.09 -6.73 17.91
N VAL A 47 -3.31 -7.36 17.03
CA VAL A 47 -3.22 -6.95 15.62
C VAL A 47 -4.55 -7.15 14.92
N LYS A 48 -5.24 -8.27 15.19
CA LYS A 48 -6.56 -8.57 14.67
C LYS A 48 -7.57 -7.49 15.06
N SER A 49 -7.59 -7.06 16.33
CA SER A 49 -8.51 -6.01 16.78
C SER A 49 -8.33 -4.72 15.99
N VAL A 50 -7.08 -4.30 15.77
CA VAL A 50 -6.78 -3.09 14.98
C VAL A 50 -7.21 -3.26 13.52
N VAL A 51 -6.95 -4.42 12.92
CA VAL A 51 -7.38 -4.73 11.55
C VAL A 51 -8.91 -4.70 11.43
N ASP A 52 -9.63 -5.33 12.37
CA ASP A 52 -11.10 -5.36 12.38
C ASP A 52 -11.69 -3.94 12.50
N ASP A 53 -11.06 -3.08 13.29
CA ASP A 53 -11.47 -1.68 13.45
C ASP A 53 -11.26 -0.87 12.18
N LEU A 54 -10.09 -1.00 11.53
CA LEU A 54 -9.81 -0.35 10.24
C LEU A 54 -10.76 -0.85 9.13
N VAL A 55 -11.02 -2.15 9.06
CA VAL A 55 -11.97 -2.72 8.11
C VAL A 55 -13.36 -2.10 8.30
N ARG A 56 -13.79 -1.93 9.54
CA ARG A 56 -15.09 -1.32 9.86
C ARG A 56 -15.14 0.17 9.56
N GLU A 57 -14.13 0.91 9.99
CA GLU A 57 -14.02 2.37 9.83
C GLU A 57 -14.00 2.77 8.35
N TYR A 58 -13.16 2.12 7.56
CA TYR A 58 -13.01 2.39 6.13
C TYR A 58 -13.96 1.58 5.25
N ARG A 59 -14.83 0.76 5.86
CA ARG A 59 -15.79 -0.13 5.17
C ARG A 59 -15.11 -0.98 4.09
N LEU A 60 -13.97 -1.56 4.43
CA LEU A 60 -13.18 -2.37 3.52
C LEU A 60 -13.89 -3.70 3.25
N ASP A 61 -13.88 -4.12 1.99
CA ASP A 61 -14.30 -5.48 1.63
C ASP A 61 -13.16 -6.46 1.95
N THR A 62 -13.36 -7.30 2.97
CA THR A 62 -12.36 -8.29 3.40
C THR A 62 -12.03 -9.33 2.34
N ASP A 63 -12.93 -9.55 1.37
CA ASP A 63 -12.68 -10.50 0.28
C ASP A 63 -11.61 -10.00 -0.69
N THR A 64 -11.41 -8.67 -0.75
CA THR A 64 -10.46 -8.00 -1.66
C THR A 64 -9.31 -7.31 -0.93
N ALA A 65 -9.46 -7.01 0.35
CA ALA A 65 -8.41 -6.45 1.17
C ALA A 65 -7.25 -7.44 1.35
N VAL A 66 -6.03 -6.91 1.30
CA VAL A 66 -4.79 -7.68 1.46
C VAL A 66 -4.05 -7.18 2.69
N LEU A 67 -3.71 -8.10 3.59
CA LEU A 67 -2.82 -7.81 4.72
C LEU A 67 -1.38 -7.81 4.23
N VAL A 68 -0.73 -6.64 4.26
CA VAL A 68 0.67 -6.49 3.88
C VAL A 68 1.54 -6.37 5.13
N GLY A 69 2.40 -7.38 5.36
CA GLY A 69 3.30 -7.44 6.50
C GLY A 69 4.61 -6.68 6.24
N GLY A 70 4.96 -5.78 7.16
CA GLY A 70 6.26 -5.11 7.22
C GLY A 70 6.93 -5.33 8.58
N GLY A 71 8.24 -5.13 8.64
CA GLY A 71 9.07 -5.34 9.84
C GLY A 71 9.44 -6.81 10.08
N GLY A 72 10.43 -7.05 10.93
CA GLY A 72 10.98 -8.41 11.16
C GLY A 72 10.01 -9.44 11.75
N GLY A 73 8.85 -9.01 12.28
CA GLY A 73 7.79 -9.91 12.75
C GLY A 73 6.81 -10.35 11.65
N ALA A 74 6.88 -9.76 10.46
CA ALA A 74 5.90 -9.94 9.39
C ALA A 74 5.72 -11.41 9.01
N ALA A 75 6.82 -12.16 8.89
CA ALA A 75 6.78 -13.55 8.46
C ALA A 75 6.07 -14.50 9.43
N SER A 76 6.00 -14.13 10.72
CA SER A 76 5.27 -14.89 11.74
C SER A 76 3.83 -14.41 11.92
N VAL A 77 3.63 -13.09 11.93
CA VAL A 77 2.33 -12.45 12.23
C VAL A 77 1.41 -12.47 11.02
N THR A 78 1.87 -12.01 9.86
CA THR A 78 1.01 -11.75 8.70
C THR A 78 0.39 -13.02 8.12
N PRO A 79 1.15 -14.09 7.83
CA PRO A 79 0.55 -15.35 7.36
C PRO A 79 -0.37 -15.96 8.41
N HIS A 80 -0.07 -15.74 9.70
CA HIS A 80 -0.90 -16.29 10.77
C HIS A 80 -2.24 -15.59 10.88
N LEU A 81 -2.23 -14.25 10.91
CA LEU A 81 -3.43 -13.44 10.97
C LEU A 81 -4.30 -13.63 9.72
N ALA A 82 -3.69 -13.64 8.53
CA ALA A 82 -4.39 -13.87 7.26
C ALA A 82 -5.18 -15.19 7.28
N ALA A 83 -4.58 -16.28 7.78
CA ALA A 83 -5.26 -17.55 7.94
C ALA A 83 -6.41 -17.50 8.97
N ARG A 84 -6.28 -16.71 10.05
CA ARG A 84 -7.33 -16.55 11.07
C ARG A 84 -8.50 -15.68 10.60
N THR A 85 -8.26 -14.75 9.67
CA THR A 85 -9.28 -13.80 9.19
C THR A 85 -9.83 -14.15 7.81
N ASP A 86 -9.39 -15.26 7.20
CA ASP A 86 -9.71 -15.64 5.81
C ASP A 86 -9.38 -14.53 4.80
N MET A 87 -8.37 -13.72 5.12
CA MET A 87 -7.89 -12.63 4.26
C MET A 87 -6.66 -13.09 3.47
N THR A 88 -6.40 -12.41 2.36
CA THR A 88 -5.13 -12.62 1.64
C THR A 88 -4.00 -11.93 2.40
N GLY A 89 -2.92 -12.66 2.70
CA GLY A 89 -1.72 -12.12 3.34
C GLY A 89 -0.53 -12.10 2.38
N ARG A 90 0.28 -11.03 2.41
CA ARG A 90 1.54 -10.92 1.68
C ARG A 90 2.58 -10.25 2.57
N ILE A 91 3.82 -10.71 2.50
CA ILE A 91 4.96 -10.04 3.15
C ILE A 91 5.54 -9.04 2.15
N ALA A 92 5.78 -7.81 2.57
CA ALA A 92 6.41 -6.80 1.73
C ALA A 92 7.84 -7.23 1.34
N GLN A 93 8.26 -6.86 0.13
CA GLN A 93 9.66 -6.98 -0.23
C GLN A 93 10.51 -6.09 0.68
N HIS A 94 11.65 -6.58 1.14
CA HIS A 94 12.50 -5.88 2.11
C HIS A 94 11.76 -5.49 3.41
N ASN A 95 10.82 -6.34 3.86
CA ASN A 95 9.99 -6.10 5.05
C ASN A 95 10.83 -5.72 6.27
N GLU A 96 12.01 -6.32 6.44
CA GLU A 96 12.94 -6.11 7.54
C GLU A 96 13.48 -4.68 7.62
N VAL A 97 13.53 -3.96 6.50
CA VAL A 97 14.02 -2.57 6.41
C VAL A 97 12.97 -1.62 5.84
N ILE A 98 11.69 -1.98 5.92
CA ILE A 98 10.60 -1.17 5.36
C ILE A 98 10.52 0.23 5.96
N SER A 99 10.86 0.39 7.25
CA SER A 99 10.83 1.70 7.92
C SER A 99 11.90 2.66 7.39
N PRO A 100 13.19 2.28 7.29
CA PRO A 100 14.19 3.08 6.58
C PRO A 100 13.81 3.42 5.13
N ILE A 101 13.25 2.47 4.38
CA ILE A 101 12.78 2.69 3.00
C ILE A 101 11.72 3.80 2.98
N GLY A 102 10.73 3.73 3.88
CA GLY A 102 9.67 4.74 3.97
C GLY A 102 10.20 6.15 4.23
N VAL A 103 11.23 6.29 5.06
CA VAL A 103 11.91 7.58 5.30
C VAL A 103 12.63 8.06 4.05
N ALA A 104 13.38 7.18 3.38
CA ALA A 104 14.13 7.52 2.18
C ALA A 104 13.22 7.95 1.00
N LEU A 105 12.00 7.39 0.93
CA LEU A 105 11.01 7.70 -0.10
C LEU A 105 10.03 8.82 0.30
N ALA A 106 10.14 9.41 1.49
CA ALA A 106 9.22 10.48 1.92
C ALA A 106 9.36 11.74 1.05
N LEU A 107 8.29 12.54 0.98
CA LEU A 107 8.41 13.89 0.44
C LEU A 107 9.09 14.76 1.49
N VAL A 108 10.11 15.50 1.07
CA VAL A 108 10.74 16.53 1.89
C VAL A 108 9.87 17.77 1.83
N ARG A 109 9.58 18.37 2.99
CA ARG A 109 8.78 19.58 3.08
C ARG A 109 9.45 20.54 4.03
N GLU A 110 9.63 21.78 3.57
CA GLU A 110 10.19 22.86 4.36
C GLU A 110 9.32 24.10 4.34
N GLN A 111 9.31 24.81 5.47
CA GLN A 111 8.53 26.02 5.66
C GLN A 111 9.44 27.16 6.10
N VAL A 112 9.47 28.22 5.30
CA VAL A 112 10.19 29.46 5.59
C VAL A 112 9.18 30.57 5.81
N GLU A 113 9.32 31.29 6.92
CA GLU A 113 8.52 32.48 7.22
C GLU A 113 9.41 33.70 7.42
N ARG A 114 8.98 34.85 6.89
CA ARG A 114 9.62 36.14 7.08
C ARG A 114 8.59 37.22 7.36
N ILE A 115 8.88 38.06 8.34
CA ILE A 115 8.10 39.28 8.60
C ILE A 115 8.64 40.37 7.67
N VAL A 116 7.85 40.76 6.67
CA VAL A 116 8.19 41.72 5.62
C VAL A 116 7.06 42.75 5.49
N PRO A 117 7.15 43.87 6.22
CA PRO A 117 6.17 44.96 6.10
C PRO A 117 6.13 45.51 4.68
N GLY A 118 4.95 45.54 4.06
CA GLY A 118 4.80 46.03 2.69
C GLY A 118 5.56 45.18 1.66
N ALA A 119 5.49 43.85 1.80
CA ALA A 119 6.22 42.89 0.98
C ALA A 119 6.19 43.20 -0.53
N THR A 120 7.37 43.45 -1.10
CA THR A 120 7.55 43.64 -2.54
C THR A 120 7.62 42.28 -3.26
N GLN A 121 7.40 42.27 -4.58
CA GLN A 121 7.53 41.07 -5.39
C GLN A 121 8.93 40.44 -5.26
N GLU A 122 9.98 41.25 -5.20
CA GLU A 122 11.37 40.78 -5.01
C GLU A 122 11.54 40.06 -3.66
N GLN A 123 10.99 40.62 -2.59
CA GLN A 123 11.05 40.00 -1.26
C GLN A 123 10.25 38.71 -1.20
N ILE A 124 9.07 38.65 -1.83
CA ILE A 124 8.27 37.43 -1.93
C ILE A 124 9.04 36.34 -2.67
N LEU A 125 9.68 36.68 -3.80
CA LEU A 125 10.51 35.75 -4.57
C LEU A 125 11.75 35.31 -3.80
N ALA A 126 12.33 36.18 -2.96
CA ALA A 126 13.46 35.81 -2.12
C ALA A 126 13.06 34.76 -1.07
N VAL A 127 11.90 34.91 -0.41
CA VAL A 127 11.37 33.92 0.54
C VAL A 127 11.03 32.61 -0.16
N ARG A 128 10.47 32.67 -1.37
CA ARG A 128 10.24 31.50 -2.22
C ARG A 128 11.54 30.74 -2.52
N ALA A 129 12.57 31.45 -2.98
CA ALA A 129 13.86 30.88 -3.33
C ALA A 129 14.63 30.35 -2.10
N GLU A 130 14.37 30.90 -0.92
CA GLU A 130 14.90 30.35 0.33
C GLU A 130 14.27 29.00 0.66
N ALA A 131 12.94 28.89 0.63
CA ALA A 131 12.25 27.63 0.87
C ALA A 131 12.65 26.54 -0.16
N GLU A 132 12.77 26.93 -1.44
CA GLU A 132 13.24 26.04 -2.51
C GLU A 132 14.63 25.47 -2.20
N ARG A 133 15.60 26.33 -1.84
CA ARG A 133 16.95 25.89 -1.46
C ARG A 133 16.96 24.99 -0.23
N ALA A 134 16.18 25.34 0.80
CA ALA A 134 16.12 24.56 2.04
C ALA A 134 15.69 23.11 1.78
N VAL A 135 14.69 22.91 0.91
CA VAL A 135 14.19 21.56 0.58
C VAL A 135 15.20 20.78 -0.29
N VAL A 136 15.93 21.46 -1.19
CA VAL A 136 17.00 20.85 -1.99
C VAL A 136 18.20 20.44 -1.12
N GLU A 137 18.60 21.26 -0.16
CA GLU A 137 19.67 20.94 0.81
C GLU A 137 19.34 19.70 1.65
N GLN A 138 18.04 19.39 1.79
CA GLN A 138 17.54 18.20 2.49
C GLN A 138 17.36 16.97 1.58
N GLY A 139 17.80 17.05 0.31
CA GLY A 139 17.84 15.92 -0.60
C GLY A 139 16.66 15.82 -1.56
N ALA A 140 15.84 16.86 -1.70
CA ALA A 140 14.85 16.93 -2.78
C ALA A 140 15.53 17.14 -4.14
N ALA A 141 15.01 16.48 -5.17
CA ALA A 141 15.42 16.70 -6.55
C ALA A 141 14.95 18.09 -7.01
N ALA A 142 15.87 18.93 -7.46
CA ALA A 142 15.63 20.36 -7.74
C ALA A 142 14.58 20.59 -8.84
N ASP A 143 14.47 19.70 -9.82
CA ASP A 143 13.52 19.78 -10.92
C ASP A 143 12.07 19.44 -10.51
N GLY A 144 11.88 18.82 -9.35
CA GLY A 144 10.58 18.39 -8.82
C GLY A 144 10.09 19.16 -7.60
N VAL A 145 10.68 20.32 -7.27
CA VAL A 145 10.27 21.13 -6.11
C VAL A 145 9.08 22.03 -6.45
N GLU A 146 8.01 21.90 -5.66
CA GLU A 146 6.85 22.79 -5.70
C GLU A 146 6.90 23.74 -4.49
N VAL A 147 6.63 25.03 -4.72
CA VAL A 147 6.63 26.04 -3.65
C VAL A 147 5.33 26.82 -3.65
N GLU A 148 4.59 26.74 -2.55
CA GLU A 148 3.41 27.56 -2.28
C GLU A 148 3.80 28.77 -1.43
N VAL A 149 3.39 29.97 -1.84
CA VAL A 149 3.68 31.21 -1.10
C VAL A 149 2.39 31.88 -0.68
N THR A 150 2.26 32.19 0.60
CA THR A 150 1.15 32.95 1.16
C THR A 150 1.68 34.24 1.79
N VAL A 151 0.98 35.35 1.56
CA VAL A 151 1.27 36.63 2.20
C VAL A 151 0.10 37.00 3.11
N ASP A 152 0.38 37.17 4.40
CA ASP A 152 -0.56 37.69 5.38
C ASP A 152 -0.26 39.18 5.61
N PRO A 153 -1.09 40.09 5.07
CA PRO A 153 -0.88 41.54 5.22
C PRO A 153 -1.20 42.05 6.63
N GLN A 154 -1.95 41.31 7.45
CA GLN A 154 -2.27 41.75 8.83
C GLN A 154 -1.07 41.56 9.75
N THR A 155 -0.36 40.45 9.59
CA THR A 155 0.83 40.12 10.37
C THR A 155 2.14 40.50 9.68
N ASN A 156 2.06 40.97 8.42
CA ASN A 156 3.20 41.20 7.53
C ASN A 156 4.05 39.94 7.30
N VAL A 157 3.46 38.74 7.36
CA VAL A 157 4.20 37.49 7.19
C VAL A 157 4.12 37.02 5.74
N VAL A 158 5.28 36.78 5.14
CA VAL A 158 5.42 36.00 3.91
C VAL A 158 5.84 34.59 4.32
N ARG A 159 5.02 33.60 4.00
CA ARG A 159 5.29 32.18 4.23
C ARG A 159 5.47 31.49 2.89
N ALA A 160 6.57 30.75 2.74
CA ALA A 160 6.80 29.84 1.62
C ALA A 160 6.90 28.41 2.15
N ILE A 161 6.14 27.50 1.53
CA ILE A 161 6.16 26.07 1.83
C ILE A 161 6.66 25.37 0.58
N ALA A 162 7.86 24.81 0.65
CA ALA A 162 8.45 24.01 -0.42
C ALA A 162 8.23 22.53 -0.13
N THR A 163 7.85 21.75 -1.14
CA THR A 163 7.75 20.29 -1.07
C THR A 163 8.43 19.67 -2.28
N GLY A 164 9.25 18.65 -2.06
CA GLY A 164 9.96 17.96 -3.13
C GLY A 164 10.12 16.47 -2.87
N ALA A 165 10.19 15.68 -3.93
CA ALA A 165 10.53 14.26 -3.86
C ALA A 165 12.06 14.08 -3.77
N THR A 166 12.51 13.07 -3.03
CA THR A 166 13.92 12.65 -3.07
C THR A 166 14.25 12.01 -4.41
N GLU A 167 15.54 11.98 -4.78
CA GLU A 167 15.99 11.29 -6.01
C GLU A 167 15.59 9.81 -6.02
N LEU A 168 15.67 9.14 -4.86
CA LEU A 168 15.27 7.73 -4.71
C LEU A 168 13.79 7.50 -5.00
N ARG A 169 12.91 8.40 -4.54
CA ARG A 169 11.47 8.36 -4.84
C ARG A 169 11.19 8.59 -6.33
N THR A 170 12.01 9.40 -6.99
CA THR A 170 11.87 9.68 -8.43
C THR A 170 12.21 8.45 -9.28
N GLN A 171 13.21 7.67 -8.87
CA GLN A 171 13.55 6.39 -9.52
C GLN A 171 12.50 5.30 -9.27
N ASP A 172 11.93 5.22 -8.06
CA ASP A 172 10.87 4.24 -7.73
C ASP A 172 9.64 4.40 -8.63
N ARG A 173 9.26 5.65 -8.94
CA ARG A 173 8.16 5.97 -9.89
C ARG A 173 8.40 5.56 -11.34
N ALA A 174 9.62 5.16 -11.72
CA ALA A 174 9.89 4.71 -13.08
C ALA A 174 9.36 3.30 -13.37
N HIS A 175 9.02 2.52 -12.33
CA HIS A 175 8.46 1.20 -12.52
C HIS A 175 7.05 1.28 -13.13
N ARG A 176 6.83 0.53 -14.21
CA ARG A 176 5.51 0.31 -14.80
C ARG A 176 5.30 -1.17 -14.98
N ALA A 177 4.14 -1.66 -14.53
CA ALA A 177 3.77 -3.04 -14.69
C ALA A 177 3.48 -3.33 -16.17
N ASP A 178 4.07 -4.42 -16.68
CA ASP A 178 3.76 -4.88 -18.03
C ASP A 178 2.35 -5.51 -18.11
N ASP A 179 1.90 -5.82 -19.33
CA ASP A 179 0.56 -6.40 -19.55
C ASP A 179 0.36 -7.74 -18.85
N ALA A 180 1.43 -8.56 -18.78
CA ALA A 180 1.39 -9.88 -18.18
C ALA A 180 1.34 -9.81 -16.64
N GLU A 181 2.05 -8.87 -16.05
CA GLU A 181 2.00 -8.54 -14.64
C GLU A 181 0.62 -8.02 -14.24
N ARG A 182 0.09 -7.03 -14.96
CA ARG A 182 -1.27 -6.50 -14.70
C ARG A 182 -2.34 -7.58 -14.80
N LEU A 183 -2.24 -8.47 -15.79
CA LEU A 183 -3.14 -9.62 -15.93
C LEU A 183 -3.03 -10.58 -14.73
N ARG A 184 -1.82 -10.92 -14.29
CA ARG A 184 -1.60 -11.80 -13.12
C ARG A 184 -2.16 -11.19 -11.83
N LEU A 185 -1.98 -9.89 -11.64
CA LEU A 185 -2.50 -9.16 -10.48
C LEU A 185 -4.03 -9.11 -10.50
N ALA A 186 -4.64 -8.84 -11.66
CA ALA A 186 -6.07 -8.90 -11.84
C ALA A 186 -6.63 -10.30 -11.57
N ALA A 187 -6.02 -11.35 -12.11
CA ALA A 187 -6.42 -12.74 -11.91
C ALA A 187 -6.35 -13.17 -10.44
N THR A 188 -5.28 -12.78 -9.75
CA THR A 188 -5.11 -13.02 -8.31
C THR A 188 -6.22 -12.33 -7.51
N SER A 189 -6.53 -11.06 -7.82
CA SER A 189 -7.62 -10.32 -7.17
C SER A 189 -9.02 -10.84 -7.51
N LEU A 190 -9.20 -11.43 -8.70
CA LEU A 190 -10.42 -12.11 -9.14
C LEU A 190 -10.51 -13.55 -8.61
N LYS A 191 -9.46 -14.06 -7.94
CA LYS A 191 -9.36 -15.44 -7.44
C LYS A 191 -9.63 -16.47 -8.56
N THR A 192 -9.08 -16.23 -9.75
CA THR A 192 -9.26 -17.09 -10.93
C THR A 192 -7.95 -17.28 -11.68
N ASP A 193 -7.96 -18.23 -12.61
CA ASP A 193 -6.81 -18.48 -13.49
C ASP A 193 -6.65 -17.32 -14.49
N PRO A 194 -5.42 -16.83 -14.75
CA PRO A 194 -5.18 -15.77 -15.73
C PRO A 194 -5.77 -16.05 -17.12
N SER A 195 -5.86 -17.31 -17.54
CA SER A 195 -6.47 -17.71 -18.82
C SER A 195 -7.98 -17.43 -18.91
N LYS A 196 -8.65 -17.21 -17.77
CA LYS A 196 -10.09 -16.90 -17.68
C LYS A 196 -10.36 -15.41 -17.49
N VAL A 197 -9.31 -14.58 -17.52
CA VAL A 197 -9.42 -13.13 -17.35
C VAL A 197 -9.29 -12.46 -18.71
N HIS A 198 -10.19 -11.52 -18.97
CA HIS A 198 -10.26 -10.80 -20.23
C HIS A 198 -10.13 -9.30 -19.99
N VAL A 199 -9.44 -8.62 -20.90
CA VAL A 199 -9.43 -7.15 -20.95
C VAL A 199 -10.77 -6.69 -21.52
N LEU A 200 -11.50 -5.89 -20.75
CA LEU A 200 -12.83 -5.37 -21.12
C LEU A 200 -12.74 -3.95 -21.68
N ALA A 201 -11.81 -3.14 -21.19
CA ALA A 201 -11.57 -1.76 -21.64
C ALA A 201 -10.19 -1.28 -21.18
N GLY A 202 -9.73 -0.14 -21.69
CA GLY A 202 -8.48 0.47 -21.25
C GLY A 202 -8.34 1.95 -21.64
N THR A 203 -7.48 2.63 -20.91
CA THR A 203 -6.94 3.97 -21.17
C THR A 203 -5.43 3.92 -21.01
N PRO A 204 -4.66 4.98 -21.36
CA PRO A 204 -3.23 5.01 -21.10
C PRO A 204 -2.85 4.79 -19.62
N ALA A 205 -3.74 5.15 -18.69
CA ALA A 205 -3.48 5.07 -17.25
C ALA A 205 -4.05 3.80 -16.59
N HIS A 206 -5.06 3.16 -17.18
CA HIS A 206 -5.81 2.08 -16.52
C HIS A 206 -6.22 0.99 -17.51
N THR A 207 -6.27 -0.25 -17.04
CA THR A 207 -6.80 -1.41 -17.77
C THR A 207 -7.88 -2.09 -16.94
N VAL A 208 -9.00 -2.37 -17.59
CA VAL A 208 -10.17 -2.99 -16.97
C VAL A 208 -10.17 -4.46 -17.33
N TYR A 209 -10.11 -5.31 -16.32
CA TYR A 209 -10.14 -6.77 -16.44
C TYR A 209 -11.44 -7.32 -15.87
N GLY A 210 -11.94 -8.42 -16.44
CA GLY A 210 -13.07 -9.14 -15.90
C GLY A 210 -13.05 -10.63 -16.22
N THR A 211 -13.96 -11.35 -15.59
CA THR A 211 -14.19 -12.78 -15.81
C THR A 211 -15.68 -13.09 -15.60
N GLU A 212 -16.10 -14.31 -15.88
CA GLU A 212 -17.47 -14.78 -15.63
C GLU A 212 -17.48 -15.78 -14.48
N VAL A 213 -18.35 -15.54 -13.49
CA VAL A 213 -18.50 -16.43 -12.33
C VAL A 213 -19.85 -17.12 -12.38
N HIS A 214 -19.82 -18.42 -12.62
CA HIS A 214 -21.01 -19.27 -12.66
C HIS A 214 -21.22 -19.94 -11.31
N ARG A 215 -22.40 -19.75 -10.70
CA ARG A 215 -22.81 -20.45 -9.49
C ARG A 215 -24.12 -21.17 -9.73
N ARG A 216 -24.23 -22.41 -9.22
CA ARG A 216 -25.43 -23.23 -9.38
C ARG A 216 -26.66 -22.48 -8.85
N PHE A 217 -27.72 -22.42 -9.66
CA PHE A 217 -28.98 -21.73 -9.34
C PHE A 217 -28.88 -20.22 -9.07
N ARG A 218 -27.80 -19.56 -9.53
CA ARG A 218 -27.64 -18.11 -9.42
C ARG A 218 -27.35 -17.49 -10.79
N PRO A 219 -27.68 -16.20 -11.00
CA PRO A 219 -27.29 -15.48 -12.22
C PRO A 219 -25.77 -15.49 -12.39
N VAL A 220 -25.31 -15.50 -13.63
CA VAL A 220 -23.90 -15.26 -13.97
C VAL A 220 -23.53 -13.87 -13.49
N ARG A 221 -22.38 -13.76 -12.81
CA ARG A 221 -21.81 -12.48 -12.38
C ARG A 221 -20.59 -12.14 -13.21
N HIS A 222 -20.37 -10.84 -13.41
CA HIS A 222 -19.26 -10.29 -14.19
C HIS A 222 -18.40 -9.40 -13.27
N PRO A 223 -17.61 -9.99 -12.36
CA PRO A 223 -16.71 -9.20 -11.52
C PRO A 223 -15.63 -8.51 -12.37
N VAL A 224 -15.30 -7.27 -11.98
CA VAL A 224 -14.37 -6.41 -12.69
C VAL A 224 -13.28 -5.89 -11.75
N ARG A 225 -12.08 -5.71 -12.30
CA ARG A 225 -10.93 -5.04 -11.66
C ARG A 225 -10.39 -3.95 -12.57
N VAL A 226 -10.17 -2.76 -12.01
CA VAL A 226 -9.45 -1.69 -12.71
C VAL A 226 -8.04 -1.65 -12.15
N VAL A 227 -7.06 -1.92 -13.00
CA VAL A 227 -5.63 -1.94 -12.65
C VAL A 227 -4.97 -0.73 -13.30
N ASP A 228 -4.14 0.01 -12.57
CA ASP A 228 -3.39 1.13 -13.13
C ASP A 228 -2.10 0.69 -13.85
N ALA A 229 -1.35 1.66 -14.35
CA ALA A 229 -0.06 1.44 -15.02
C ALA A 229 1.03 0.88 -14.09
N ASP A 230 0.86 0.99 -12.77
CA ASP A 230 1.80 0.53 -11.75
C ASP A 230 1.43 -0.89 -11.24
N GLY A 231 0.38 -1.51 -11.79
CA GLY A 231 -0.08 -2.84 -11.39
C GLY A 231 -1.02 -2.83 -10.17
N VAL A 232 -1.45 -1.68 -9.69
CA VAL A 232 -2.31 -1.58 -8.51
C VAL A 232 -3.78 -1.70 -8.92
N VAL A 233 -4.51 -2.61 -8.25
CA VAL A 233 -5.97 -2.69 -8.35
C VAL A 233 -6.58 -1.47 -7.67
N ARG A 234 -7.02 -0.48 -8.46
CA ARG A 234 -7.62 0.78 -7.99
C ARG A 234 -9.10 0.67 -7.70
N HIS A 235 -9.79 -0.22 -8.40
CA HIS A 235 -11.23 -0.42 -8.22
C HIS A 235 -11.61 -1.89 -8.42
N HIS A 236 -12.63 -2.31 -7.67
CA HIS A 236 -13.23 -3.62 -7.81
C HIS A 236 -14.75 -3.50 -7.80
N ALA A 237 -15.40 -4.27 -8.65
CA ALA A 237 -16.85 -4.44 -8.63
C ALA A 237 -17.18 -5.94 -8.64
N PRO A 238 -18.11 -6.42 -7.80
CA PRO A 238 -18.48 -7.84 -7.75
C PRO A 238 -19.35 -8.28 -8.93
N ASP A 239 -20.00 -7.32 -9.60
CA ASP A 239 -20.79 -7.50 -10.80
C ASP A 239 -20.94 -6.14 -11.50
N ALA A 240 -20.46 -6.00 -12.73
CA ALA A 240 -20.49 -4.73 -13.45
C ALA A 240 -20.61 -4.91 -14.96
N ARG A 241 -21.20 -3.91 -15.61
CA ARG A 241 -21.13 -3.71 -17.06
C ARG A 241 -20.09 -2.63 -17.35
N VAL A 242 -19.18 -2.91 -18.26
CA VAL A 242 -18.12 -1.98 -18.67
C VAL A 242 -18.50 -1.36 -20.00
N GLU A 243 -18.51 -0.04 -20.07
CA GLU A 243 -18.71 0.72 -21.30
C GLU A 243 -17.59 1.75 -21.44
N ALA A 244 -17.02 1.85 -22.65
CA ALA A 244 -16.06 2.88 -22.98
C ALA A 244 -16.79 4.06 -23.62
N THR A 245 -16.53 5.27 -23.13
CA THR A 245 -17.08 6.52 -23.66
C THR A 245 -16.03 7.63 -23.63
N THR A 246 -16.35 8.79 -24.20
CA THR A 246 -15.54 10.01 -24.08
C THR A 246 -16.13 10.92 -23.01
N VAL A 247 -15.34 11.86 -22.49
CA VAL A 247 -15.81 12.82 -21.48
C VAL A 247 -17.06 13.58 -21.94
N GLY A 248 -17.14 13.94 -23.23
CA GLY A 248 -18.30 14.67 -23.77
C GLY A 248 -19.56 13.81 -24.01
N ALA A 249 -19.44 12.49 -23.94
CA ALA A 249 -20.55 11.55 -24.12
C ALA A 249 -20.84 10.73 -22.86
N ALA A 250 -20.16 11.03 -21.75
CA ALA A 250 -20.44 10.42 -20.47
C ALA A 250 -21.78 10.96 -19.94
N PRO A 251 -22.68 10.09 -19.42
CA PRO A 251 -23.88 10.56 -18.75
C PRO A 251 -23.50 11.43 -17.54
N GLU A 252 -24.27 12.48 -17.27
CA GLU A 252 -24.14 13.21 -16.00
C GLU A 252 -24.46 12.23 -14.86
N VAL A 253 -23.49 12.06 -13.95
CA VAL A 253 -23.56 11.15 -12.80
C VAL A 253 -24.02 11.91 -11.57
#